data_AF-A0A3B9UV24-F1
#
_entry.id   AF-A0A3B9UV24-F1
#
_cell.length_a   1.000
_cell.length_b   1.000
_cell.length_c   1.000
_cell.angle_alpha   90.00
_cell.angle_beta   90.00
_cell.angle_gamma   90.00
#
_symmetry.space_group_name_H-M   'P 1'
#
loop_
_entity.id
_entity.type
_entity.pdbx_description
1 polymer ?
#
loop_
_entity_poly.entity_id
_entity_poly.type
_entity_poly.pdbx_seq_one_letter_code
_entity_poly.pdbx_strand_id
1 'polypeptide(L)'
;INFLEMFETSNGNNSVKFSNAEYDKIYKELLTETDENKRIEKYQRLEEILVKEEVGIAPMYYEDTRRFTQNYLKDFMTPKFGPSYEWRWAYTEGR
;
A
#
# COMPACT_ATOMS: atom_id res chain seq x y z
N ILE A 1 0.30 -1.22 -9.33
CA ILE A 1 -0.63 -1.27 -8.18
C ILE A 1 0.13 -1.05 -6.90
N ASN A 2 0.25 0.22 -6.51
CA ASN A 2 0.84 0.67 -5.25
C ASN A 2 -0.12 1.67 -4.57
N PHE A 3 0.10 2.03 -3.31
CA PHE A 3 -0.74 2.94 -2.53
C PHE A 3 -1.04 4.26 -3.28
N LEU A 4 -0.02 4.95 -3.79
CA LEU A 4 -0.18 6.27 -4.44
C LEU A 4 -0.98 6.22 -5.75
N GLU A 5 -1.07 5.08 -6.43
CA GLU A 5 -1.87 4.93 -7.66
C GLU A 5 -3.37 5.11 -7.39
N MET A 6 -3.85 4.87 -6.16
CA MET A 6 -5.27 4.99 -5.82
C MET A 6 -5.81 6.42 -5.93
N PHE A 7 -4.93 7.41 -5.94
CA PHE A 7 -5.29 8.83 -5.98
C PHE A 7 -5.23 9.42 -7.39
N GLU A 8 -4.96 8.61 -8.42
CA GLU A 8 -5.22 9.06 -9.80
C GLU A 8 -6.71 9.40 -9.96
N THR A 9 -7.01 10.48 -10.68
CA THR A 9 -8.36 11.07 -10.75
C THR A 9 -9.44 10.06 -11.15
N SER A 10 -9.17 9.17 -12.11
CA SER A 10 -10.14 8.18 -12.61
C SER A 10 -10.13 6.84 -11.86
N ASN A 11 -9.28 6.68 -10.85
CA ASN A 11 -9.13 5.43 -10.14
C ASN A 11 -10.37 5.12 -9.29
N GLY A 12 -10.96 3.94 -9.48
CA GLY A 12 -12.16 3.52 -8.75
C GLY A 12 -11.97 3.40 -7.23
N ASN A 13 -10.72 3.34 -6.75
CA ASN A 13 -10.41 3.31 -5.32
C ASN A 13 -10.24 4.72 -4.71
N ASN A 14 -10.32 5.78 -5.50
CA ASN A 14 -10.17 7.17 -5.06
C ASN A 14 -11.42 7.66 -4.31
N SER A 15 -11.64 7.13 -3.11
CA SER A 15 -12.84 7.42 -2.30
C SER A 15 -12.87 8.86 -1.77
N VAL A 16 -11.70 9.50 -1.65
CA VAL A 16 -11.56 10.90 -1.22
C VAL A 16 -11.81 11.90 -2.35
N LYS A 17 -11.99 11.42 -3.60
CA LYS A 17 -12.22 12.23 -4.80
C LYS A 17 -11.11 13.25 -5.05
N PHE A 18 -9.87 12.90 -4.70
CA PHE A 18 -8.71 13.72 -4.98
C PHE A 18 -8.50 13.83 -6.49
N SER A 19 -8.18 15.03 -7.00
CA SER A 19 -7.89 15.24 -8.41
C SER A 19 -6.90 16.37 -8.57
N ASN A 20 -5.76 16.07 -9.19
CA ASN A 20 -4.70 17.04 -9.48
C ASN A 20 -4.00 16.66 -10.79
N ALA A 21 -3.92 17.60 -11.73
CA ALA A 21 -3.41 17.33 -13.07
C ALA A 21 -1.90 17.02 -13.11
N GLU A 22 -1.11 17.60 -12.20
CA GLU A 22 0.32 17.30 -12.07
C GLU A 22 0.51 15.88 -11.51
N TYR A 23 -0.27 15.52 -10.49
CA TYR A 23 -0.30 14.18 -9.93
C TYR A 23 -0.59 13.12 -11.00
N ASP A 24 -1.65 13.32 -11.79
CA ASP A 24 -2.04 12.40 -12.87
C ASP A 24 -0.97 12.29 -13.95
N LYS A 25 -0.27 13.40 -14.26
CA LYS A 25 0.84 13.41 -15.21
C LYS A 25 2.01 12.57 -14.71
N ILE A 26 2.46 12.79 -13.47
CA ILE A 26 3.57 12.05 -12.86
C ILE A 26 3.21 10.56 -12.74
N TYR A 27 1.97 10.24 -12.38
CA TYR A 27 1.49 8.87 -12.37
C TYR A 27 1.61 8.19 -13.74
N LYS A 28 1.21 8.87 -14.83
CA LYS A 28 1.36 8.33 -16.19
C LYS A 28 2.82 8.10 -16.59
N GLU A 29 3.74 8.98 -16.18
CA GLU A 29 5.17 8.80 -16.40
C GLU A 29 5.71 7.57 -15.63
N LEU A 30 5.23 7.34 -14.40
CA LEU A 30 5.59 6.16 -13.60
C LEU A 30 5.17 4.82 -14.22
N LEU A 31 4.19 4.80 -15.13
CA LEU A 31 3.75 3.58 -15.82
C LEU A 31 4.83 3.03 -16.77
N THR A 32 5.70 3.90 -17.29
CA THR A 32 6.74 3.53 -18.27
C THR A 32 8.17 3.76 -17.77
N GLU A 33 8.35 4.42 -16.63
CA GLU A 33 9.68 4.62 -16.02
C GLU A 33 10.27 3.30 -15.51
N THR A 34 11.44 2.93 -16.01
CA THR A 34 12.15 1.70 -15.63
C THR A 34 13.35 1.95 -14.72
N ASP A 35 13.82 3.19 -14.60
CA ASP A 35 14.93 3.54 -13.71
C ASP A 35 14.44 3.66 -12.26
N GLU A 36 14.99 2.84 -11.37
CA GLU A 36 14.55 2.76 -9.97
C GLU A 36 14.70 4.08 -9.21
N ASN A 37 15.78 4.84 -9.43
CA ASN A 37 16.02 6.11 -8.75
C ASN A 37 14.99 7.16 -9.19
N LYS A 38 14.72 7.24 -10.49
CA LYS A 38 13.69 8.13 -11.03
C LYS A 38 12.28 7.74 -10.59
N ARG A 39 12.01 6.45 -10.39
CA ARG A 39 10.73 5.99 -9.82
C ARG A 39 10.58 6.48 -8.38
N ILE A 40 11.62 6.34 -7.56
CA ILE A 40 11.61 6.81 -6.16
C ILE A 40 11.36 8.32 -6.10
N GLU A 41 12.07 9.11 -6.90
CA GLU A 41 11.90 10.57 -6.97
C GLU A 41 10.45 10.96 -7.34
N LYS A 42 9.88 10.29 -8.36
CA LYS A 42 8.49 10.51 -8.76
C LYS A 42 7.50 10.13 -7.65
N TYR A 43 7.71 9.03 -6.94
CA TYR A 43 6.86 8.65 -5.81
C TYR A 43 6.92 9.68 -4.67
N GLN A 44 8.11 10.21 -4.36
CA GLN A 44 8.26 11.28 -3.38
C GLN A 44 7.50 12.54 -3.80
N ARG A 45 7.54 12.91 -5.08
CA ARG A 45 6.78 14.05 -5.59
C ARG A 45 5.26 13.83 -5.50
N LEU A 46 4.77 12.64 -5.83
CA LEU A 46 3.35 12.30 -5.66
C LEU A 46 2.92 12.43 -4.18
N GLU A 47 3.70 11.89 -3.24
CA GLU A 47 3.41 12.00 -1.81
C GLU A 47 3.41 13.46 -1.34
N GLU A 48 4.37 14.27 -1.81
CA GLU A 48 4.44 15.69 -1.48
C GLU A 48 3.18 16.46 -1.92
N ILE A 49 2.76 16.27 -3.18
CA ILE A 49 1.53 16.89 -3.70
C ILE A 49 0.35 16.46 -2.84
N LEU A 50 0.18 15.15 -2.63
CA LEU A 50 -1.00 14.59 -1.98
C LEU A 50 -1.11 15.00 -0.50
N VAL A 51 -0.02 14.93 0.26
CA VAL A 51 -0.05 15.06 1.72
C VAL A 51 0.26 16.48 2.18
N LYS A 52 1.25 17.14 1.55
CA LYS A 52 1.79 18.42 2.04
C LYS A 52 1.18 19.62 1.31
N GLU A 53 1.02 19.54 -0.01
CA GLU A 53 0.55 20.69 -0.80
C GLU A 53 -0.98 20.75 -0.85
N GLU A 54 -1.63 19.64 -1.20
CA GLU A 54 -3.09 19.59 -1.39
C GLU A 54 -3.83 19.10 -0.15
N VAL A 55 -3.14 18.44 0.78
CA VAL A 55 -3.74 17.86 1.99
C VAL A 55 -4.95 16.96 1.65
N GLY A 56 -4.83 16.20 0.55
CA GLY A 56 -5.89 15.31 0.05
C GLY A 56 -6.18 14.14 0.98
N ILE A 57 -5.21 13.80 1.83
CA ILE A 57 -5.36 12.90 2.98
C ILE A 57 -4.56 13.43 4.17
N ALA A 58 -4.93 12.99 5.38
CA ALA A 58 -4.16 13.21 6.61
C ALA A 58 -3.75 11.85 7.19
N PRO A 59 -2.56 11.33 6.83
CA PRO A 59 -2.06 10.09 7.41
C PRO A 59 -1.88 10.22 8.92
N MET A 60 -2.39 9.26 9.69
CA MET A 60 -2.40 9.32 11.17
C MET A 60 -1.32 8.47 11.81
N TYR A 61 -1.09 7.26 11.31
CA TYR A 61 -0.09 6.33 11.82
C TYR A 61 0.24 5.27 10.76
N TYR A 62 1.42 4.66 10.91
CA TYR A 62 1.74 3.38 10.25
C TYR A 62 1.34 2.24 11.19
N GLU A 63 0.53 1.31 10.69
CA GLU A 63 -0.01 0.23 11.52
C GLU A 63 1.09 -0.74 11.98
N ASP A 64 1.08 -1.07 13.28
CA ASP A 64 1.81 -2.20 13.85
C ASP A 64 0.80 -3.27 14.25
N THR A 65 1.10 -4.54 13.97
CA THR A 65 0.21 -5.65 14.30
C THR A 65 0.90 -6.66 15.21
N ARG A 66 0.36 -6.83 16.40
CA ARG A 66 0.78 -7.86 17.36
C ARG A 66 -0.18 -9.03 17.30
N ARG A 67 0.34 -10.22 17.03
CA ARG A 67 -0.45 -11.46 16.95
C ARG A 67 0.09 -12.46 17.96
N PHE A 68 -0.81 -13.16 18.62
CA PHE A 68 -0.49 -14.22 19.58
C PHE A 68 -1.08 -15.52 19.07
N THR A 69 -0.28 -16.58 19.02
CA THR A 69 -0.70 -17.91 18.58
C THR A 69 -0.38 -18.94 19.65
N GLN A 70 -1.14 -20.03 19.68
CA GLN A 70 -0.88 -21.13 20.60
C GLN A 70 0.38 -21.88 20.19
N ASN A 71 1.18 -22.33 21.16
CA ASN A 71 2.46 -23.03 20.90
C ASN A 71 2.29 -24.32 20.08
N TYR A 72 1.12 -24.95 20.15
CA TYR A 72 0.79 -26.18 19.42
C TYR A 72 0.38 -25.94 17.95
N LEU A 73 0.14 -24.69 17.54
CA LEU A 73 -0.23 -24.34 16.17
C LEU A 73 1.04 -24.11 15.34
N LYS A 74 1.26 -24.94 14.32
CA LYS A 74 2.43 -24.90 13.44
C LYS A 74 2.02 -24.44 12.05
N ASP A 75 2.95 -23.78 11.35
CA ASP A 75 2.84 -23.35 9.94
C ASP A 75 1.60 -22.50 9.60
N PHE A 76 0.97 -21.91 10.61
CA PHE A 76 0.02 -20.82 10.43
C PHE A 76 0.75 -19.55 10.01
N MET A 77 0.32 -18.93 8.92
CA MET A 77 0.99 -17.76 8.35
C MET A 77 0.07 -16.54 8.32
N THR A 78 0.68 -15.37 8.46
CA THR A 78 0.04 -14.06 8.34
C THR A 78 0.79 -13.28 7.25
N PRO A 79 0.48 -13.55 5.97
CA PRO A 79 1.23 -12.95 4.87
C PRO A 79 1.02 -11.44 4.82
N LYS A 80 2.03 -10.71 4.32
CA LYS A 80 1.96 -9.24 4.19
C LYS A 80 1.00 -8.76 3.08
N PHE A 81 0.62 -9.66 2.18
CA PHE A 81 -0.27 -9.39 1.06
C PHE A 81 -1.19 -10.59 0.80
N GLY A 82 -2.42 -10.35 0.37
CA GLY A 82 -3.41 -11.39 0.12
C GLY A 82 -4.31 -11.67 1.34
N PRO A 83 -4.64 -12.93 1.66
CA PRO A 83 -5.54 -13.25 2.76
C PRO A 83 -4.92 -12.86 4.11
N SER A 84 -5.74 -12.37 5.04
CA SER A 84 -5.27 -12.02 6.39
C SER A 84 -4.63 -13.20 7.12
N TYR A 85 -5.08 -14.41 6.80
CA TYR A 85 -4.64 -15.67 7.40
C TYR A 85 -4.47 -16.73 6.32
N GLU A 86 -3.35 -17.44 6.36
CA GLU A 86 -3.12 -18.62 5.53
C GLU A 86 -3.14 -19.87 6.40
N TRP A 87 -4.12 -20.72 6.12
CA TRP A 87 -4.44 -21.93 6.88
C TRP A 87 -4.05 -23.21 6.18
N ARG A 88 -3.79 -23.16 4.86
CA ARG A 88 -3.54 -24.34 4.03
C ARG A 88 -2.42 -25.24 4.57
N TRP A 89 -1.39 -24.61 5.15
CA TRP A 89 -0.21 -25.29 5.69
C TRP A 89 -0.30 -25.51 7.20
N ALA A 90 -1.30 -24.94 7.86
CA ALA A 90 -1.40 -24.96 9.30
C ALA A 90 -1.80 -26.34 9.82
N TYR A 91 -1.17 -26.79 10.89
CA TYR A 91 -1.53 -28.03 11.60
C TYR A 91 -1.28 -27.88 13.10
N THR A 92 -1.68 -28.89 13.87
CA THR A 92 -1.41 -28.93 15.31
C THR A 92 -0.56 -30.12 15.70
N GLU A 93 0.35 -29.91 16.64
CA GLU A 93 1.29 -30.90 17.14
C GLU A 93 1.37 -30.84 18.67
N GLY A 94 1.48 -32.00 19.33
CA GLY A 94 1.68 -32.07 20.79
C GLY A 94 0.42 -31.87 21.61
N ARG A 95 -0.74 -32.17 21.04
CA ARG A 95 -2.04 -32.32 21.73
C ARG A 95 -2.77 -33.54 21.21
#